data_AF-A0A2D6DW04-F1
#
_entry.id   AF-A0A2D6DW04-F1
#
_cell.length_a   1.000
_cell.length_b   1.000
_cell.length_c   1.000
_cell.angle_alpha   90.00
_cell.angle_beta   90.00
_cell.angle_gamma   90.00
#
_symmetry.space_group_name_H-M   'P 1'
#
loop_
_entity.id
_entity.type
_entity.pdbx_description
1 polymer ?
#
loop_
_entity_poly.entity_id
_entity_poly.type
_entity_poly.pdbx_seq_one_letter_code
_entity_poly.pdbx_strand_id
1 'polypeptide(L)'
;MRRFLLLLLPLLPGVSGVMAAPRATDEILSALQTRLERNIGFEDLIEQLSDLEPKELKRLQSDYDKVWPNLRDTYLDSFRKEAEDQHSGAARQSNQRAIKEARERFHSVRMMPEGPMKGAIIAQSEPAVALLRELLLPSGEKILQVAGENLNKQRAQILKLGTFRDGILKAAIAIEDAESVANILAQEQSVAEGLSGLERNGLRVMKANRKIAEAEMVPEAERRGVEELNRMRLLLGLNALVLDPKLCEASRGHSEDMATLNFFSHTSPVKGKESFGQRAALCGTNSSGENIFMGSTKPSSANRGWFRSPGHHKNMFSPGHRRVGLGNYGSHWTQMFGR
;
A
#
# COMPACT_ATOMS: atom_id res chain seq x y z
N MET A 1 -4.93 -6.68 33.70
CA MET A 1 -6.33 -6.96 33.30
C MET A 1 -7.36 -5.97 33.87
N ARG A 2 -7.11 -5.20 34.94
CA ARG A 2 -8.07 -4.24 35.51
C ARG A 2 -8.24 -2.88 34.78
N ARG A 3 -7.39 -2.53 33.81
CA ARG A 3 -7.43 -1.22 33.10
C ARG A 3 -8.40 -1.15 31.91
N PHE A 4 -8.99 -2.27 31.49
CA PHE A 4 -9.83 -2.34 30.28
C PHE A 4 -11.35 -2.35 30.54
N LEU A 5 -11.78 -2.37 31.81
CA LEU A 5 -13.16 -2.70 32.18
C LEU A 5 -14.18 -1.54 32.02
N LEU A 6 -13.79 -0.38 31.49
CA LEU A 6 -14.56 0.87 31.68
C LEU A 6 -14.43 1.84 30.49
N LEU A 7 -14.39 1.35 29.25
CA LEU A 7 -14.21 2.21 28.05
C LEU A 7 -15.34 3.24 27.88
N LEU A 8 -16.57 2.86 28.25
CA LEU A 8 -17.77 3.70 28.11
C LEU A 8 -18.28 4.23 29.44
N LEU A 9 -17.60 3.92 30.56
CA LEU A 9 -17.99 4.43 31.87
C LEU A 9 -18.02 5.97 31.96
N PRO A 10 -17.15 6.73 31.25
CA PRO A 10 -17.26 8.19 31.21
C PRO A 10 -18.52 8.70 30.50
N LEU A 11 -19.21 7.85 29.73
CA LEU A 11 -20.46 8.17 29.04
C LEU A 11 -21.70 7.82 29.87
N LEU A 12 -21.55 7.00 30.92
CA LEU A 12 -22.64 6.67 31.83
C LEU A 12 -22.72 7.74 32.94
N PRO A 13 -23.92 8.16 33.35
CA PRO A 13 -24.08 9.13 34.42
C PRO A 13 -23.42 8.63 35.72
N GLY A 14 -22.62 9.49 36.37
CA GLY A 14 -21.90 9.18 37.59
C GLY A 14 -22.82 8.74 38.73
N VAL A 15 -22.38 7.73 39.48
CA VAL A 15 -23.04 7.22 40.69
C VAL A 15 -22.94 8.27 41.80
N SER A 16 -23.70 9.36 41.69
CA SER A 16 -23.82 10.39 42.71
C SER A 16 -25.29 10.77 42.89
N GLY A 17 -25.93 10.12 43.85
CA GLY A 17 -26.93 10.73 44.73
C GLY A 17 -28.39 10.81 44.31
N VAL A 18 -28.75 10.76 43.02
CA VAL A 18 -30.16 10.75 42.59
C VAL A 18 -30.33 9.81 41.41
N MET A 19 -30.94 8.63 41.62
CA MET A 19 -31.25 7.70 40.54
C MET A 19 -32.44 8.23 39.74
N ALA A 20 -32.16 8.99 38.68
CA ALA A 20 -33.11 9.15 37.58
C ALA A 20 -33.26 7.79 36.87
N ALA A 21 -34.44 7.52 36.29
CA ALA A 21 -34.65 6.32 35.49
C ALA A 21 -33.59 6.24 34.36
N PRO A 22 -33.05 5.05 34.05
CA PRO A 22 -32.09 4.88 32.96
C PRO A 22 -32.68 5.42 31.66
N ARG A 23 -31.92 6.24 30.93
CA ARG A 23 -32.34 6.66 29.59
C ARG A 23 -32.11 5.52 28.60
N ALA A 24 -32.86 5.50 27.51
CA ALA A 24 -32.63 4.56 26.40
C ALA A 24 -31.16 4.59 25.92
N THR A 25 -30.54 5.78 25.89
CA THR A 25 -29.10 5.93 25.57
C THR A 25 -28.17 5.25 26.58
N ASP A 26 -28.51 5.26 27.87
CA ASP A 26 -27.70 4.65 28.93
C ASP A 26 -27.77 3.12 28.84
N GLU A 27 -28.93 2.57 28.48
CA GLU A 27 -29.14 1.14 28.22
C GLU A 27 -28.35 0.67 26.99
N ILE A 28 -28.41 1.44 25.88
CA ILE A 28 -27.63 1.16 24.67
C ILE A 28 -26.13 1.15 24.98
N LEU A 29 -25.61 2.15 25.71
CA LEU A 29 -24.19 2.23 26.06
C LEU A 29 -23.75 1.10 27.01
N SER A 30 -24.60 0.72 27.97
CA SER A 30 -24.33 -0.41 28.88
C SER A 30 -24.34 -1.75 28.14
N ALA A 31 -25.29 -1.95 27.21
CA ALA A 31 -25.35 -3.11 26.34
C ALA A 31 -24.13 -3.19 25.42
N LEU A 32 -23.72 -2.06 24.83
CA LEU A 32 -22.50 -1.96 24.02
C LEU A 32 -21.28 -2.35 24.84
N GLN A 33 -21.12 -1.80 26.05
CA GLN A 33 -19.99 -2.14 26.93
C GLN A 33 -19.94 -3.65 27.22
N THR A 34 -21.07 -4.25 27.60
CA THR A 34 -21.17 -5.68 27.89
C THR A 34 -20.79 -6.53 26.66
N ARG A 35 -21.22 -6.13 25.47
CA ARG A 35 -20.94 -6.85 24.22
C ARG A 35 -19.47 -6.70 23.79
N LEU A 36 -18.87 -5.53 23.98
CA LEU A 36 -17.43 -5.32 23.77
C LEU A 36 -16.58 -6.21 24.68
N GLU A 37 -16.95 -6.34 25.95
CA GLU A 37 -16.25 -7.19 26.93
C GLU A 37 -16.36 -8.68 26.61
N ARG A 38 -17.52 -9.12 26.10
CA ARG A 38 -17.79 -10.52 25.75
C ARG A 38 -17.46 -10.87 24.29
N ASN A 39 -16.97 -9.90 23.51
CA ASN A 39 -16.72 -10.04 22.08
C ASN A 39 -17.96 -10.49 21.27
N ILE A 40 -19.14 -9.96 21.63
CA ILE A 40 -20.42 -10.24 20.96
C ILE A 40 -20.71 -9.12 19.93
N GLY A 41 -21.49 -9.43 18.88
CA GLY A 41 -22.00 -8.44 17.91
C GLY A 41 -22.94 -7.41 18.55
N PHE A 42 -23.06 -6.24 17.94
CA PHE A 42 -23.85 -5.10 18.43
C PHE A 42 -24.59 -4.35 17.32
N GLU A 43 -24.75 -4.98 16.16
CA GLU A 43 -25.38 -4.41 14.97
C GLU A 43 -26.82 -3.95 15.26
N ASP A 44 -27.57 -4.71 16.05
CA ASP A 44 -28.91 -4.36 16.53
C ASP A 44 -28.92 -3.11 17.44
N LEU A 45 -27.82 -2.81 18.16
CA LEU A 45 -27.72 -1.57 18.93
C LEU A 45 -27.57 -0.35 18.02
N ILE A 46 -26.99 -0.51 16.83
CA ILE A 46 -26.92 0.56 15.81
C ILE A 46 -28.30 0.78 15.21
N GLU A 47 -29.06 -0.30 14.92
CA GLU A 47 -30.43 -0.19 14.42
C GLU A 47 -31.32 0.61 15.38
N GLN A 48 -31.23 0.31 16.69
CA GLN A 48 -31.95 1.03 17.76
C GLN A 48 -31.65 2.53 17.82
N LEU A 49 -30.52 3.01 17.30
CA LEU A 49 -30.22 4.45 17.27
C LEU A 49 -31.21 5.24 16.41
N SER A 50 -31.83 4.58 15.42
CA SER A 50 -32.81 5.20 14.52
C SER A 50 -34.15 5.46 15.21
N ASP A 51 -34.42 4.77 16.32
CA ASP A 51 -35.65 4.89 17.09
C ASP A 51 -35.54 5.97 18.19
N LEU A 52 -34.35 6.56 18.39
CA LEU A 52 -34.12 7.59 19.40
C LEU A 52 -34.66 8.95 18.97
N GLU A 53 -35.18 9.72 19.95
CA GLU A 53 -35.59 11.10 19.71
C GLU A 53 -34.37 11.97 19.32
N PRO A 54 -34.51 12.95 18.40
CA PRO A 54 -33.39 13.77 17.93
C PRO A 54 -32.57 14.45 19.04
N LYS A 55 -33.23 14.81 20.15
CA LYS A 55 -32.58 15.42 21.32
C LYS A 55 -31.70 14.42 22.08
N GLU A 56 -32.13 13.16 22.18
CA GLU A 56 -31.38 12.09 22.83
C GLU A 56 -30.18 11.69 21.98
N LEU A 57 -30.37 11.57 20.67
CA LEU A 57 -29.31 11.25 19.72
C LEU A 57 -28.22 12.33 19.66
N LYS A 58 -28.62 13.62 19.61
CA LYS A 58 -27.68 14.75 19.67
C LYS A 58 -26.84 14.76 20.96
N ARG A 59 -27.47 14.37 22.08
CA ARG A 59 -26.77 14.26 23.36
C ARG A 59 -25.79 13.07 23.34
N LEU A 60 -26.24 11.90 22.90
CA LEU A 60 -25.40 10.72 22.76
C LEU A 60 -24.19 11.02 21.88
N GLN A 61 -24.39 11.67 20.74
CA GLN A 61 -23.31 12.15 19.88
C GLN A 61 -22.34 13.07 20.64
N SER A 62 -22.86 14.10 21.33
CA SER A 62 -22.02 15.05 22.07
C SER A 62 -21.22 14.40 23.18
N ASP A 63 -21.79 13.45 23.90
CA ASP A 63 -21.10 12.72 24.96
C ASP A 63 -20.05 11.78 24.36
N TYR A 64 -20.38 11.07 23.27
CA TYR A 64 -19.45 10.21 22.55
C TYR A 64 -18.26 10.99 21.97
N ASP A 65 -18.49 12.15 21.35
CA ASP A 65 -17.44 12.99 20.77
C ASP A 65 -16.47 13.58 21.82
N LYS A 66 -16.85 13.65 23.11
CA LYS A 66 -15.92 14.02 24.19
C LYS A 66 -14.93 12.92 24.54
N VAL A 67 -15.33 11.65 24.37
CA VAL A 67 -14.54 10.49 24.82
C VAL A 67 -13.80 9.83 23.67
N TRP A 68 -14.39 9.83 22.47
CA TRP A 68 -13.86 9.18 21.27
C TRP A 68 -12.40 9.57 20.94
N PRO A 69 -12.01 10.86 20.90
CA PRO A 69 -10.63 11.23 20.59
C PRO A 69 -9.62 10.56 21.51
N ASN A 70 -9.88 10.55 22.83
CA ASN A 70 -8.98 9.94 23.80
C ASN A 70 -8.86 8.41 23.62
N LEU A 71 -9.97 7.71 23.35
CA LEU A 71 -9.95 6.27 23.11
C LEU A 71 -9.17 5.92 21.84
N ARG A 72 -9.45 6.65 20.76
CA ARG A 72 -8.78 6.50 19.46
C ARG A 72 -7.28 6.77 19.60
N ASP A 73 -6.91 7.89 20.19
CA ASP A 73 -5.52 8.33 20.28
C ASP A 73 -4.71 7.44 21.23
N THR A 74 -5.31 6.93 22.32
CA THR A 74 -4.66 5.95 23.20
C THR A 74 -4.25 4.67 22.44
N TYR A 75 -5.15 4.16 21.59
CA TYR A 75 -4.84 3.01 20.74
C TYR A 75 -3.74 3.36 19.73
N LEU A 76 -3.89 4.46 19.01
CA LEU A 76 -2.94 4.87 17.97
C LEU A 76 -1.55 5.16 18.51
N ASP A 77 -1.43 5.72 19.71
CA ASP A 77 -0.16 5.93 20.39
C ASP A 77 0.48 4.61 20.81
N SER A 78 -0.33 3.65 21.27
CA SER A 78 0.15 2.29 21.58
C SER A 78 0.63 1.57 20.32
N PHE A 79 -0.11 1.70 19.22
CA PHE A 79 0.26 1.17 17.91
C PHE A 79 1.55 1.83 17.39
N ARG A 80 1.66 3.16 17.46
CA ARG A 80 2.86 3.90 17.05
C ARG A 80 4.08 3.45 17.85
N LYS A 81 3.95 3.34 19.17
CA LYS A 81 5.03 2.89 20.04
C LYS A 81 5.48 1.47 19.68
N GLU A 82 4.55 0.54 19.52
CA GLU A 82 4.86 -0.83 19.09
C GLU A 82 5.60 -0.83 17.75
N ALA A 83 5.12 -0.05 16.78
CA ALA A 83 5.73 0.07 15.47
C ALA A 83 7.16 0.64 15.56
N GLU A 84 7.39 1.68 16.36
CA GLU A 84 8.70 2.27 16.62
C GLU A 84 9.64 1.30 17.32
N ASP A 85 9.16 0.60 18.36
CA ASP A 85 9.93 -0.38 19.13
C ASP A 85 10.44 -1.51 18.21
N GLN A 86 9.57 -2.05 17.34
CA GLN A 86 9.91 -3.06 16.33
C GLN A 86 10.96 -2.58 15.30
N HIS A 87 11.15 -1.26 15.16
CA HIS A 87 12.07 -0.65 14.19
C HIS A 87 13.21 0.15 14.84
N SER A 88 13.46 -0.05 16.13
CA SER A 88 14.48 0.67 16.91
C SER A 88 15.62 -0.24 17.41
N GLY A 89 16.66 0.37 17.97
CA GLY A 89 17.75 -0.34 18.68
C GLY A 89 18.35 -1.52 17.92
N ALA A 90 18.39 -2.68 18.58
CA ALA A 90 18.94 -3.91 18.02
C ALA A 90 18.12 -4.45 16.82
N ALA A 91 16.80 -4.30 16.84
CA ALA A 91 15.94 -4.70 15.73
C ALA A 91 16.28 -3.91 14.46
N ARG A 92 16.48 -2.59 14.59
CA ARG A 92 16.94 -1.74 13.48
C ARG A 92 18.28 -2.21 12.90
N GLN A 93 19.25 -2.51 13.76
CA GLN A 93 20.58 -2.96 13.32
C GLN A 93 20.51 -4.31 12.59
N SER A 94 19.73 -5.25 13.14
CA SER A 94 19.47 -6.55 12.50
C SER A 94 18.81 -6.37 11.12
N ASN A 95 17.77 -5.53 11.03
CA ASN A 95 17.08 -5.23 9.78
C ASN A 95 18.02 -4.60 8.76
N GLN A 96 18.87 -3.64 9.16
CA GLN A 96 19.86 -3.02 8.28
C GLN A 96 20.85 -4.04 7.71
N ARG A 97 21.32 -4.98 8.54
CA ARG A 97 22.19 -6.07 8.10
C ARG A 97 21.47 -6.99 7.10
N ALA A 98 20.26 -7.43 7.41
CA ALA A 98 19.45 -8.27 6.54
C ALA A 98 19.13 -7.58 5.20
N ILE A 99 18.83 -6.28 5.21
CA ILE A 99 18.64 -5.46 4.00
C ILE A 99 19.91 -5.46 3.15
N LYS A 100 21.08 -5.25 3.75
CA LYS A 100 22.36 -5.26 3.04
C LYS A 100 22.62 -6.62 2.40
N GLU A 101 22.50 -7.70 3.16
CA GLU A 101 22.73 -9.07 2.68
C GLU A 101 21.74 -9.46 1.56
N ALA A 102 20.46 -9.07 1.68
CA ALA A 102 19.46 -9.33 0.65
C ALA A 102 19.78 -8.56 -0.66
N ARG A 103 20.21 -7.30 -0.56
CA ARG A 103 20.65 -6.52 -1.74
C ARG A 103 21.89 -7.13 -2.38
N GLU A 104 22.89 -7.50 -1.59
CA GLU A 104 24.12 -8.14 -2.08
C GLU A 104 23.80 -9.45 -2.80
N ARG A 105 22.92 -10.29 -2.24
CA ARG A 105 22.45 -11.53 -2.87
C ARG A 105 21.74 -11.26 -4.19
N PHE A 106 20.86 -10.26 -4.23
CA PHE A 106 20.18 -9.92 -5.48
C PHE A 106 21.17 -9.45 -6.56
N HIS A 107 22.07 -8.54 -6.20
CA HIS A 107 23.02 -7.97 -7.15
C HIS A 107 24.05 -8.99 -7.62
N SER A 108 24.44 -9.96 -6.79
CA SER A 108 25.32 -11.05 -7.21
C SER A 108 24.67 -11.93 -8.28
N VAL A 109 23.38 -12.26 -8.13
CA VAL A 109 22.60 -12.99 -9.15
C VAL A 109 22.53 -12.20 -10.45
N ARG A 110 22.24 -10.89 -10.37
CA ARG A 110 22.17 -10.01 -11.55
C ARG A 110 23.47 -9.99 -12.35
N MET A 111 24.62 -10.17 -11.70
CA MET A 111 25.93 -10.17 -12.35
C MET A 111 26.34 -11.53 -12.94
N MET A 112 25.54 -12.59 -12.74
CA MET A 112 25.84 -13.92 -13.29
C MET A 112 25.72 -13.97 -14.83
N PRO A 113 26.36 -14.97 -15.48
CA PRO A 113 26.02 -15.36 -16.84
C PRO A 113 24.55 -15.83 -16.94
N GLU A 114 23.93 -15.68 -18.11
CA GLU A 114 22.48 -15.94 -18.24
C GLU A 114 22.06 -17.38 -17.99
N GLY A 115 22.91 -18.36 -18.34
CA GLY A 115 22.67 -19.79 -18.13
C GLY A 115 22.31 -20.15 -16.68
N PRO A 116 23.22 -19.95 -15.71
CA PRO A 116 22.94 -20.24 -14.29
C PRO A 116 21.95 -19.26 -13.65
N MET A 117 21.79 -18.06 -14.20
CA MET A 117 20.96 -17.01 -13.61
C MET A 117 19.49 -17.42 -13.49
N LYS A 118 18.93 -18.16 -14.45
CA LYS A 118 17.49 -18.49 -14.44
C LYS A 118 17.06 -19.21 -13.15
N GLY A 119 17.84 -20.20 -12.71
CA GLY A 119 17.60 -20.89 -11.44
C GLY A 119 17.90 -20.01 -10.23
N ALA A 120 18.98 -19.23 -10.30
CA ALA A 120 19.39 -18.34 -9.22
C ALA A 120 18.38 -17.19 -8.96
N ILE A 121 17.69 -16.69 -9.99
CA ILE A 121 16.63 -15.68 -9.81
C ILE A 121 15.54 -16.22 -8.88
N ILE A 122 15.06 -17.44 -9.11
CA ILE A 122 13.99 -18.05 -8.30
C ILE A 122 14.51 -18.39 -6.91
N ALA A 123 15.71 -18.99 -6.82
CA ALA A 123 16.25 -19.47 -5.56
C ALA A 123 16.78 -18.33 -4.65
N GLN A 124 17.17 -17.19 -5.21
CA GLN A 124 17.90 -16.15 -4.48
C GLN A 124 17.32 -14.75 -4.67
N SER A 125 17.06 -14.29 -5.91
CA SER A 125 16.53 -12.94 -6.15
C SER A 125 15.10 -12.77 -5.65
N GLU A 126 14.21 -13.75 -5.87
CA GLU A 126 12.81 -13.68 -5.39
C GLU A 126 12.73 -13.62 -3.86
N PRO A 127 13.37 -14.53 -3.09
CA PRO A 127 13.39 -14.43 -1.63
C PRO A 127 14.04 -13.14 -1.12
N ALA A 128 15.10 -12.66 -1.79
CA ALA A 128 15.74 -11.40 -1.42
C ALA A 128 14.79 -10.21 -1.56
N VAL A 129 14.06 -10.10 -2.68
CA VAL A 129 13.07 -9.03 -2.88
C VAL A 129 11.89 -9.16 -1.91
N ALA A 130 11.45 -10.38 -1.61
CA ALA A 130 10.39 -10.62 -0.62
C ALA A 130 10.81 -10.16 0.78
N LEU A 131 12.02 -10.51 1.23
CA LEU A 131 12.58 -10.06 2.50
C LEU A 131 12.74 -8.54 2.54
N LEU A 132 13.26 -7.93 1.46
CA LEU A 132 13.38 -6.48 1.37
C LEU A 132 12.03 -5.79 1.48
N ARG A 133 10.98 -6.34 0.86
CA ARG A 133 9.62 -5.82 0.97
C ARG A 133 9.15 -5.86 2.42
N GLU A 134 9.34 -6.97 3.11
CA GLU A 134 8.97 -7.10 4.53
C GLU A 134 9.70 -6.07 5.41
N LEU A 135 11.00 -5.87 5.20
CA LEU A 135 11.83 -5.01 6.05
C LEU A 135 11.73 -3.51 5.72
N LEU A 136 11.43 -3.14 4.47
CA LEU A 136 11.43 -1.74 4.01
C LEU A 136 10.03 -1.17 3.78
N LEU A 137 9.01 -2.03 3.69
CA LEU A 137 7.62 -1.65 3.50
C LEU A 137 6.75 -2.33 4.57
N PRO A 138 6.92 -2.00 5.86
CA PRO A 138 6.07 -2.55 6.90
C PRO A 138 4.61 -2.15 6.64
N SER A 139 3.69 -3.05 6.97
CA SER A 139 2.25 -2.79 6.95
C SER A 139 1.71 -2.77 8.38
N GLY A 140 0.60 -2.04 8.59
CA GLY A 140 -0.06 -2.04 9.89
C GLY A 140 -0.47 -3.44 10.34
N GLU A 141 -0.94 -4.27 9.40
CA GLU A 141 -1.25 -5.68 9.67
C GLU A 141 -0.05 -6.48 10.17
N LYS A 142 1.13 -6.30 9.58
CA LYS A 142 2.33 -7.04 9.99
C LYS A 142 2.83 -6.58 11.36
N ILE A 143 2.79 -5.27 11.64
CA ILE A 143 3.09 -4.72 12.97
C ILE A 143 2.20 -5.40 14.02
N LEU A 144 0.91 -5.54 13.72
CA LEU A 144 -0.08 -6.16 14.62
C LEU A 144 0.09 -7.68 14.77
N GLN A 145 0.50 -8.39 13.71
CA GLN A 145 0.81 -9.82 13.77
C GLN A 145 1.96 -10.13 14.72
N VAL A 146 2.94 -9.23 14.82
CA VAL A 146 4.09 -9.36 15.72
C VAL A 146 3.76 -8.78 17.11
N ALA A 147 2.81 -7.84 17.19
CA ALA A 147 2.39 -7.23 18.42
C ALA A 147 1.75 -8.23 19.40
N GLY A 148 1.85 -7.93 20.70
CA GLY A 148 1.23 -8.73 21.74
C GLY A 148 -0.30 -8.71 21.70
N GLU A 149 -0.92 -9.73 22.32
CA GLU A 149 -2.39 -9.86 22.40
C GLU A 149 -3.11 -8.61 22.91
N ASN A 150 -2.47 -7.83 23.78
CA ASN A 150 -3.06 -6.63 24.36
C ASN A 150 -3.34 -5.56 23.29
N LEU A 151 -2.41 -5.30 22.37
CA LEU A 151 -2.60 -4.30 21.32
C LEU A 151 -3.66 -4.78 20.30
N ASN A 152 -3.65 -6.07 19.98
CA ASN A 152 -4.67 -6.67 19.12
C ASN A 152 -6.08 -6.57 19.73
N LYS A 153 -6.21 -6.77 21.05
CA LYS A 153 -7.48 -6.54 21.78
C LYS A 153 -7.90 -5.07 21.74
N GLN A 154 -6.96 -4.13 21.97
CA GLN A 154 -7.24 -2.69 21.85
C GLN A 154 -7.75 -2.31 20.45
N ARG A 155 -7.09 -2.81 19.41
CA ARG A 155 -7.50 -2.59 18.02
C ARG A 155 -8.91 -3.10 17.76
N ALA A 156 -9.19 -4.34 18.15
CA ALA A 156 -10.52 -4.92 17.96
C ALA A 156 -11.60 -4.07 18.63
N GLN A 157 -11.35 -3.57 19.84
CA GLN A 157 -12.28 -2.71 20.56
C GLN A 157 -12.44 -1.34 19.89
N ILE A 158 -11.35 -0.67 19.49
CA ILE A 158 -11.44 0.67 18.92
C ILE A 158 -12.13 0.69 17.55
N LEU A 159 -11.97 -0.37 16.75
CA LEU A 159 -12.67 -0.50 15.48
C LEU A 159 -14.17 -0.69 15.70
N LYS A 160 -14.58 -1.52 16.67
CA LYS A 160 -16.00 -1.69 17.05
C LYS A 160 -16.61 -0.37 17.55
N LEU A 161 -15.87 0.36 18.39
CA LEU A 161 -16.28 1.69 18.85
C LEU A 161 -16.40 2.68 17.68
N GLY A 162 -15.48 2.65 16.72
CA GLY A 162 -15.57 3.44 15.48
C GLY A 162 -16.82 3.13 14.68
N THR A 163 -17.15 1.85 14.50
CA THR A 163 -18.39 1.42 13.83
C THR A 163 -19.63 1.96 14.55
N PHE A 164 -19.65 1.90 15.89
CA PHE A 164 -20.77 2.44 16.66
C PHE A 164 -20.90 3.96 16.53
N ARG A 165 -19.76 4.68 16.52
CA ARG A 165 -19.74 6.13 16.27
C ARG A 165 -20.29 6.47 14.90
N ASP A 166 -19.91 5.72 13.87
CA ASP A 166 -20.41 5.91 12.51
C ASP A 166 -21.93 5.66 12.46
N GLY A 167 -22.44 4.70 13.25
CA GLY A 167 -23.87 4.50 13.48
C GLY A 167 -24.58 5.71 14.08
N ILE A 168 -24.02 6.31 15.15
CA ILE A 168 -24.57 7.53 15.77
C ILE A 168 -24.62 8.68 14.75
N LEU A 169 -23.54 8.90 14.00
CA LEU A 169 -23.44 10.01 13.03
C LEU A 169 -24.43 9.86 11.87
N LYS A 170 -24.63 8.62 11.39
CA LYS A 170 -25.61 8.31 10.34
C LYS A 170 -27.04 8.49 10.83
N ALA A 171 -27.37 7.97 12.01
CA ALA A 171 -28.70 8.14 12.60
C ALA A 171 -29.03 9.63 12.84
N ALA A 172 -28.02 10.46 13.14
CA ALA A 172 -28.20 11.89 13.40
C ALA A 172 -28.48 12.73 12.13
N ILE A 173 -28.58 12.12 10.94
CA ILE A 173 -28.80 12.77 9.63
C ILE A 173 -27.81 13.93 9.41
N ALA A 174 -26.58 13.76 9.89
CA ALA A 174 -25.57 14.82 9.87
C ALA A 174 -24.41 14.51 8.92
N ILE A 175 -24.07 13.23 8.71
CA ILE A 175 -22.90 12.81 7.91
C ILE A 175 -23.19 11.44 7.27
N GLU A 176 -23.42 11.38 5.96
CA GLU A 176 -23.58 10.10 5.22
C GLU A 176 -22.25 9.32 5.16
N ASP A 177 -21.13 10.04 5.07
CA ASP A 177 -19.77 9.51 4.95
C ASP A 177 -19.01 9.45 6.30
N ALA A 178 -19.65 8.91 7.34
CA ALA A 178 -18.95 8.68 8.60
C ALA A 178 -17.88 7.58 8.43
N GLU A 179 -16.60 7.98 8.51
CA GLU A 179 -15.43 7.14 8.18
C GLU A 179 -14.51 6.88 9.39
N SER A 180 -15.04 6.69 10.60
CA SER A 180 -14.22 6.56 11.81
C SER A 180 -13.25 5.37 11.72
N VAL A 181 -13.72 4.21 11.24
CA VAL A 181 -12.89 3.02 11.02
C VAL A 181 -11.84 3.26 9.94
N ALA A 182 -12.24 3.81 8.79
CA ALA A 182 -11.33 4.05 7.68
C ALA A 182 -10.20 5.02 8.06
N ASN A 183 -10.52 6.05 8.86
CA ASN A 183 -9.53 6.98 9.40
C ASN A 183 -8.50 6.31 10.33
N ILE A 184 -8.92 5.37 11.18
CA ILE A 184 -7.98 4.61 12.03
C ILE A 184 -7.05 3.77 11.16
N LEU A 185 -7.60 3.03 10.19
CA LEU A 185 -6.82 2.19 9.29
C LEU A 185 -5.84 3.02 8.44
N ALA A 186 -6.26 4.19 7.98
CA ALA A 186 -5.40 5.12 7.26
C ALA A 186 -4.24 5.64 8.13
N GLN A 187 -4.48 5.86 9.43
CA GLN A 187 -3.43 6.28 10.37
C GLN A 187 -2.48 5.14 10.72
N GLU A 188 -2.97 3.90 10.91
CA GLU A 188 -2.13 2.71 11.04
C GLU A 188 -1.18 2.58 9.84
N GLN A 189 -1.74 2.73 8.63
CA GLN A 189 -0.99 2.69 7.38
C GLN A 189 0.02 3.84 7.29
N SER A 190 -0.37 5.06 7.68
CA SER A 190 0.53 6.23 7.67
C SER A 190 1.71 6.07 8.62
N VAL A 191 1.49 5.50 9.81
CA VAL A 191 2.56 5.17 10.76
C VAL A 191 3.49 4.13 10.17
N ALA A 192 2.96 3.06 9.57
CA ALA A 192 3.77 2.03 8.93
C ALA A 192 4.59 2.60 7.75
N GLU A 193 3.99 3.44 6.91
CA GLU A 193 4.70 4.13 5.82
C GLU A 193 5.79 5.08 6.33
N GLY A 194 5.57 5.74 7.47
CA GLY A 194 6.57 6.59 8.13
C GLY A 194 7.82 5.83 8.57
N LEU A 195 7.68 4.52 8.81
CA LEU A 195 8.78 3.61 9.14
C LEU A 195 9.46 3.01 7.90
N SER A 196 8.93 3.27 6.70
CA SER A 196 9.52 2.75 5.47
C SER A 196 10.99 3.16 5.36
N GLY A 197 11.85 2.15 5.17
CA GLY A 197 13.28 2.35 4.92
C GLY A 197 13.60 2.73 3.48
N LEU A 198 12.60 3.03 2.64
CA LEU A 198 12.82 3.42 1.25
C LEU A 198 13.48 4.80 1.14
N GLU A 199 14.28 4.98 0.09
CA GLU A 199 15.00 6.22 -0.13
C GLU A 199 14.04 7.37 -0.47
N ARG A 200 14.15 8.49 0.28
CA ARG A 200 13.25 9.64 0.16
C ARG A 200 13.23 10.26 -1.25
N ASN A 201 14.37 10.33 -1.92
CA ASN A 201 14.43 10.87 -3.29
C ASN A 201 13.67 9.97 -4.26
N GLY A 202 13.81 8.65 -4.13
CA GLY A 202 13.01 7.67 -4.84
C GLY A 202 11.51 7.87 -4.68
N LEU A 203 11.04 8.07 -3.45
CA LEU A 203 9.63 8.34 -3.16
C LEU A 203 9.14 9.66 -3.78
N ARG A 204 10.00 10.69 -3.82
CA ARG A 204 9.71 11.95 -4.53
C ARG A 204 9.55 11.74 -6.03
N VAL A 205 10.42 10.93 -6.65
CA VAL A 205 10.30 10.55 -8.07
C VAL A 205 9.00 9.79 -8.31
N MET A 206 8.63 8.83 -7.46
CA MET A 206 7.34 8.12 -7.60
C MET A 206 6.13 9.07 -7.51
N LYS A 207 6.16 10.05 -6.60
CA LYS A 207 5.12 11.08 -6.51
C LYS A 207 5.08 11.96 -7.76
N ALA A 208 6.24 12.34 -8.30
CA ALA A 208 6.33 13.10 -9.55
C ALA A 208 5.80 12.29 -10.75
N ASN A 209 6.13 11.00 -10.84
CA ASN A 209 5.64 10.13 -11.90
C ASN A 209 4.12 10.02 -11.91
N ARG A 210 3.46 9.98 -10.74
CA ARG A 210 1.99 10.00 -10.68
C ARG A 210 1.41 11.26 -11.32
N LYS A 211 1.99 12.43 -11.00
CA LYS A 211 1.58 13.71 -11.60
C LYS A 211 1.82 13.75 -13.11
N ILE A 212 2.98 13.27 -13.57
CA ILE A 212 3.29 13.18 -15.00
C ILE A 212 2.28 12.26 -15.70
N ALA A 213 2.03 11.08 -15.14
CA ALA A 213 1.09 10.11 -15.72
C ALA A 213 -0.34 10.66 -15.80
N GLU A 214 -0.78 11.42 -14.80
CA GLU A 214 -2.08 12.09 -14.79
C GLU A 214 -2.16 13.20 -15.84
N ALA A 215 -1.15 14.09 -15.89
CA ALA A 215 -1.10 15.20 -16.83
C ALA A 215 -1.04 14.74 -18.29
N GLU A 216 -0.32 13.65 -18.55
CA GLU A 216 -0.06 13.11 -19.89
C GLU A 216 -1.02 11.97 -20.25
N MET A 217 -2.04 11.73 -19.42
CA MET A 217 -3.09 10.72 -19.60
C MET A 217 -2.53 9.31 -19.90
N VAL A 218 -1.43 8.95 -19.24
CA VAL A 218 -0.81 7.63 -19.39
C VAL A 218 -1.77 6.55 -18.87
N PRO A 219 -2.10 5.51 -19.65
CA PRO A 219 -3.03 4.46 -19.27
C PRO A 219 -2.73 3.85 -17.90
N GLU A 220 -3.80 3.57 -17.14
CA GLU A 220 -3.72 3.03 -15.77
C GLU A 220 -2.80 1.82 -15.66
N ALA A 221 -2.92 0.88 -16.59
CA ALA A 221 -2.13 -0.34 -16.57
C ALA A 221 -0.63 -0.08 -16.79
N GLU A 222 -0.29 0.90 -17.62
CA GLU A 222 1.11 1.30 -17.89
C GLU A 222 1.73 2.02 -16.70
N ARG A 223 1.03 3.01 -16.12
CA ARG A 223 1.55 3.74 -14.95
C ARG A 223 1.69 2.83 -13.72
N ARG A 224 0.78 1.86 -13.53
CA ARG A 224 0.92 0.83 -12.47
C ARG A 224 2.14 -0.05 -12.69
N GLY A 225 2.40 -0.50 -13.92
CA GLY A 225 3.58 -1.33 -14.21
C GLY A 225 4.90 -0.58 -14.00
N VAL A 226 4.95 0.71 -14.32
CA VAL A 226 6.11 1.57 -13.99
C VAL A 226 6.27 1.73 -12.47
N GLU A 227 5.17 1.93 -11.75
CA GLU A 227 5.21 2.05 -10.29
C GLU A 227 5.72 0.77 -9.63
N GLU A 228 5.26 -0.40 -10.06
CA GLU A 228 5.73 -1.71 -9.60
C GLU A 228 7.24 -1.91 -9.83
N LEU A 229 7.73 -1.57 -11.02
CA LEU A 229 9.17 -1.60 -11.32
C LEU A 229 9.96 -0.71 -10.36
N ASN A 230 9.51 0.53 -10.19
CA ASN A 230 10.20 1.49 -9.34
C ASN A 230 10.20 1.06 -7.88
N ARG A 231 9.11 0.47 -7.37
CA ARG A 231 9.10 -0.12 -6.02
C ARG A 231 10.17 -1.20 -5.89
N MET A 232 10.29 -2.12 -6.85
CA MET A 232 11.36 -3.12 -6.84
C MET A 232 12.75 -2.48 -6.88
N ARG A 233 12.96 -1.46 -7.72
CA ARG A 233 14.24 -0.73 -7.79
C ARG A 233 14.60 -0.09 -6.45
N LEU A 234 13.66 0.57 -5.78
CA LEU A 234 13.91 1.18 -4.47
C LEU A 234 14.23 0.16 -3.37
N LEU A 235 13.52 -0.98 -3.36
CA LEU A 235 13.85 -2.09 -2.44
C LEU A 235 15.31 -2.51 -2.59
N LEU A 236 15.78 -2.58 -3.84
CA LEU A 236 17.14 -2.99 -4.21
C LEU A 236 18.21 -1.90 -4.04
N GLY A 237 17.83 -0.72 -3.54
CA GLY A 237 18.75 0.42 -3.38
C GLY A 237 19.12 1.09 -4.70
N LEU A 238 18.33 0.89 -5.76
CA LEU A 238 18.49 1.56 -7.04
C LEU A 238 17.57 2.78 -7.11
N ASN A 239 17.98 3.80 -7.86
CA ASN A 239 17.14 4.97 -8.11
C ASN A 239 15.84 4.58 -8.83
N ALA A 240 14.72 5.14 -8.39
CA ALA A 240 13.49 5.15 -9.16
C ALA A 240 13.71 5.88 -10.50
N LEU A 241 13.11 5.35 -11.55
CA LEU A 241 13.17 5.90 -12.90
C LEU A 241 12.03 6.91 -13.09
N VAL A 242 12.34 8.03 -13.71
CA VAL A 242 11.33 9.03 -14.10
C VAL A 242 10.48 8.45 -15.23
N LEU A 243 9.15 8.55 -15.10
CA LEU A 243 8.24 8.13 -16.16
C LEU A 243 8.40 9.11 -17.34
N ASP A 244 8.67 8.57 -18.52
CA ASP A 244 8.75 9.33 -19.77
C ASP A 244 7.55 8.98 -20.67
N PRO A 245 6.58 9.89 -20.84
CA PRO A 245 5.41 9.67 -21.67
C PRO A 245 5.74 9.32 -23.13
N LYS A 246 6.83 9.87 -23.68
CA LYS A 246 7.27 9.58 -25.06
C LYS A 246 7.82 8.17 -25.19
N LEU A 247 8.47 7.65 -24.14
CA LEU A 247 8.84 6.25 -24.10
C LEU A 247 7.63 5.33 -23.91
N CYS A 248 6.59 5.75 -23.16
CA CYS A 248 5.33 5.00 -23.09
C CYS A 248 4.67 4.92 -24.48
N GLU A 249 4.60 6.03 -25.21
CA GLU A 249 4.07 6.08 -26.58
C GLU A 249 4.84 5.15 -27.53
N ALA A 250 6.18 5.28 -27.58
CA ALA A 250 7.03 4.42 -28.41
C ALA A 250 6.88 2.93 -28.06
N SER A 251 6.75 2.63 -26.77
CA SER A 251 6.54 1.26 -26.27
C SER A 251 5.16 0.72 -26.67
N ARG A 252 4.12 1.55 -26.60
CA ARG A 252 2.75 1.16 -26.95
C ARG A 252 2.64 0.88 -28.44
N GLY A 253 3.25 1.74 -29.27
CA GLY A 253 3.34 1.53 -30.70
C GLY A 253 4.05 0.22 -31.08
N HIS A 254 5.11 -0.18 -30.35
CA HIS A 254 5.76 -1.47 -30.61
C HIS A 254 4.90 -2.66 -30.18
N SER A 255 4.19 -2.55 -29.05
CA SER A 255 3.22 -3.56 -28.61
C SER A 255 2.08 -3.73 -29.62
N GLU A 256 1.62 -2.62 -30.22
CA GLU A 256 0.62 -2.61 -31.29
C GLU A 256 1.16 -3.22 -32.59
N ASP A 257 2.37 -2.84 -33.02
CA ASP A 257 3.02 -3.43 -34.19
C ASP A 257 3.11 -4.97 -34.02
N MET A 258 3.61 -5.45 -32.88
CA MET A 258 3.71 -6.89 -32.58
C MET A 258 2.34 -7.61 -32.67
N ALA A 259 1.31 -7.01 -32.08
CA ALA A 259 -0.03 -7.59 -32.04
C ALA A 259 -0.72 -7.59 -33.40
N THR A 260 -0.59 -6.51 -34.18
CA THR A 260 -1.32 -6.32 -35.44
C THR A 260 -0.63 -6.97 -36.63
N LEU A 261 0.71 -7.04 -36.59
CA LEU A 261 1.53 -7.63 -37.66
C LEU A 261 1.96 -9.08 -37.34
N ASN A 262 1.44 -9.67 -36.26
CA ASN A 262 1.65 -11.06 -35.86
C ASN A 262 3.13 -11.47 -35.72
N PHE A 263 3.92 -10.68 -34.99
CA PHE A 263 5.31 -11.02 -34.66
C PHE A 263 5.64 -10.75 -33.19
N PHE A 264 6.67 -11.40 -32.66
CA PHE A 264 7.18 -11.16 -31.32
C PHE A 264 8.70 -11.04 -31.35
N SER A 265 9.20 -9.81 -31.50
CA SER A 265 10.63 -9.52 -31.67
C SER A 265 10.95 -8.11 -31.21
N HIS A 266 12.20 -7.89 -30.80
CA HIS A 266 12.75 -6.56 -30.59
C HIS A 266 12.86 -5.75 -31.89
N THR A 267 12.96 -6.48 -33.03
CA THR A 267 13.03 -5.89 -34.37
C THR A 267 11.64 -5.81 -35.00
N SER A 268 11.15 -4.59 -35.25
CA SER A 268 9.89 -4.39 -36.00
C SER A 268 10.13 -4.56 -37.51
N PRO A 269 9.20 -5.19 -38.25
CA PRO A 269 9.25 -5.22 -39.72
C PRO A 269 8.85 -3.89 -40.36
N VAL A 270 8.38 -2.91 -39.59
CA VAL A 270 7.97 -1.59 -40.08
C VAL A 270 9.21 -0.74 -40.37
N LYS A 271 9.32 -0.26 -41.61
CA LYS A 271 10.45 0.56 -42.06
C LYS A 271 10.60 1.81 -41.20
N GLY A 272 11.80 2.04 -40.68
CA GLY A 272 12.12 3.16 -39.79
C GLY A 272 11.72 2.96 -38.33
N LYS A 273 11.18 1.79 -37.95
CA LYS A 273 10.85 1.40 -36.57
C LYS A 273 11.61 0.15 -36.13
N GLU A 274 12.61 -0.30 -36.88
CA GLU A 274 13.23 -1.61 -36.71
C GLU A 274 13.78 -1.78 -35.29
N SER A 275 14.54 -0.82 -34.79
CA SER A 275 15.11 -0.83 -33.43
C SER A 275 14.31 0.02 -32.43
N PHE A 276 14.43 -0.31 -31.14
CA PHE A 276 13.87 0.50 -30.05
C PHE A 276 14.37 1.95 -30.07
N GLY A 277 15.60 2.18 -30.56
CA GLY A 277 16.18 3.52 -30.68
C GLY A 277 15.47 4.35 -31.76
N GLN A 278 15.17 3.75 -32.91
CA GLN A 278 14.40 4.42 -33.96
C GLN A 278 12.96 4.69 -33.51
N ARG A 279 12.30 3.72 -32.85
CA ARG A 279 10.95 3.92 -32.29
C ARG A 279 10.90 5.06 -31.28
N ALA A 280 11.87 5.11 -30.35
CA ALA A 280 11.99 6.21 -29.39
C ALA A 280 12.26 7.57 -30.08
N ALA A 281 13.12 7.59 -31.11
CA ALA A 281 13.44 8.81 -31.86
C ALA A 281 12.22 9.39 -32.60
N LEU A 282 11.35 8.54 -33.16
CA LEU A 282 10.11 8.96 -33.80
C LEU A 282 9.15 9.67 -32.82
N CYS A 283 9.14 9.26 -31.54
CA CYS A 283 8.40 9.95 -30.48
C CYS A 283 9.17 11.13 -29.86
N GLY A 284 10.32 11.52 -30.43
CA GLY A 284 11.12 12.65 -29.97
C GLY A 284 11.80 12.41 -28.61
N THR A 285 12.25 11.17 -28.37
CA THR A 285 13.03 10.75 -27.19
C THR A 285 14.14 9.75 -27.60
N ASN A 286 14.84 9.16 -26.63
CA ASN A 286 15.84 8.11 -26.86
C ASN A 286 15.63 6.96 -25.88
N SER A 287 16.04 5.77 -26.30
CA SER A 287 16.02 4.57 -25.49
C SER A 287 17.41 3.91 -25.47
N SER A 288 17.69 3.25 -24.36
CA SER A 288 18.95 2.62 -23.94
C SER A 288 18.78 1.13 -23.62
N GLY A 289 17.56 0.61 -23.75
CA GLY A 289 17.24 -0.79 -23.56
C GLY A 289 15.75 -1.07 -23.73
N GLU A 290 15.41 -2.31 -23.99
CA GLU A 290 14.04 -2.76 -24.19
C GLU A 290 13.80 -4.14 -23.55
N ASN A 291 12.63 -4.32 -22.95
CA ASN A 291 12.07 -5.62 -22.65
C ASN A 291 10.71 -5.77 -23.35
N ILE A 292 10.41 -6.96 -23.88
CA ILE A 292 9.11 -7.28 -24.49
C ILE A 292 8.47 -8.49 -23.82
N PHE A 293 7.14 -8.51 -23.72
CA PHE A 293 6.38 -9.61 -23.11
C PHE A 293 5.06 -9.80 -23.84
N MET A 294 4.63 -11.06 -23.98
CA MET A 294 3.33 -11.44 -24.52
C MET A 294 2.69 -12.50 -23.62
N GLY A 295 1.37 -12.44 -23.45
CA GLY A 295 0.58 -13.53 -22.85
C GLY A 295 -0.33 -13.12 -21.70
N SER A 296 -0.38 -11.83 -21.34
CA SER A 296 -1.29 -11.33 -20.31
C SER A 296 -1.58 -9.85 -20.52
N THR A 297 -2.78 -9.41 -20.17
CA THR A 297 -3.17 -7.99 -20.12
C THR A 297 -2.81 -7.32 -18.78
N LYS A 298 -2.15 -8.04 -17.87
CA LYS A 298 -1.79 -7.52 -16.54
C LYS A 298 -0.33 -7.05 -16.53
N PRO A 299 -0.03 -5.80 -16.11
CA PRO A 299 1.35 -5.30 -16.04
C PRO A 299 2.22 -6.12 -15.07
N SER A 300 1.61 -6.61 -13.97
CA SER A 300 2.30 -7.46 -12.99
C SER A 300 2.78 -8.78 -13.58
N SER A 301 2.05 -9.35 -14.55
CA SER A 301 2.49 -10.53 -15.29
C SER A 301 3.73 -10.21 -16.14
N ALA A 302 3.74 -9.07 -16.83
CA ALA A 302 4.87 -8.64 -17.65
C ALA A 302 6.12 -8.37 -16.80
N ASN A 303 5.98 -7.58 -15.73
CA ASN A 303 7.05 -7.33 -14.75
C ASN A 303 7.61 -8.61 -14.16
N ARG A 304 6.76 -9.58 -13.79
CA ARG A 304 7.20 -10.88 -13.29
C ARG A 304 7.89 -11.73 -14.36
N GLY A 305 7.39 -11.69 -15.59
CA GLY A 305 8.00 -12.37 -16.74
C GLY A 305 9.42 -11.87 -17.00
N TRP A 306 9.59 -10.55 -17.04
CA TRP A 306 10.90 -9.91 -17.18
C TRP A 306 11.81 -10.16 -15.98
N PHE A 307 11.27 -10.09 -14.76
CA PHE A 307 12.02 -10.42 -13.55
C PHE A 307 12.59 -11.83 -13.60
N ARG A 308 11.87 -12.81 -14.16
CA ARG A 308 12.30 -14.22 -14.24
C ARG A 308 13.13 -14.56 -15.48
N SER A 309 13.40 -13.59 -16.34
CA SER A 309 14.15 -13.77 -17.58
C SER A 309 15.54 -13.12 -17.43
N PRO A 310 16.65 -13.87 -17.54
CA PRO A 310 17.99 -13.34 -17.25
C PRO A 310 18.35 -12.01 -17.92
N GLY A 311 18.16 -11.90 -19.25
CA GLY A 311 18.45 -10.67 -19.99
C GLY A 311 17.56 -9.49 -19.55
N HIS A 312 16.26 -9.72 -19.44
CA HIS A 312 15.32 -8.70 -19.00
C HIS A 312 15.53 -8.29 -17.53
N HIS A 313 15.87 -9.24 -16.66
CA HIS A 313 16.22 -9.00 -15.25
C HIS A 313 17.42 -8.06 -15.14
N LYS A 314 18.49 -8.30 -15.90
CA LYS A 314 19.65 -7.39 -15.96
C LYS A 314 19.25 -5.98 -16.40
N ASN A 315 18.37 -5.87 -17.38
CA ASN A 315 17.91 -4.62 -17.96
C ASN A 315 17.04 -3.82 -16.96
N MET A 316 16.02 -4.45 -16.36
CA MET A 316 15.11 -3.84 -15.37
C MET A 316 15.87 -3.16 -14.22
N PHE A 317 16.96 -3.80 -13.79
CA PHE A 317 17.73 -3.39 -12.60
C PHE A 317 19.10 -2.79 -12.97
N SER A 318 19.26 -2.34 -14.22
CA SER A 318 20.46 -1.59 -14.60
C SER A 318 20.54 -0.26 -13.85
N PRO A 319 21.69 0.08 -13.26
CA PRO A 319 21.89 1.37 -12.58
C PRO A 319 22.09 2.52 -13.57
N GLY A 320 22.32 2.24 -14.86
CA GLY A 320 22.53 3.26 -15.89
C GLY A 320 21.26 3.98 -16.36
N HIS A 321 20.09 3.37 -16.13
CA HIS A 321 18.80 3.94 -16.54
C HIS A 321 18.41 5.13 -15.66
N ARG A 322 17.71 6.10 -16.25
CA ARG A 322 17.16 7.30 -15.57
C ARG A 322 15.68 7.50 -15.86
N ARG A 323 15.23 7.09 -17.05
CA ARG A 323 13.84 7.19 -17.50
C ARG A 323 13.28 5.82 -17.86
N VAL A 324 11.96 5.67 -17.82
CA VAL A 324 11.26 4.47 -18.26
C VAL A 324 9.93 4.83 -18.92
N GLY A 325 9.58 4.08 -19.95
CA GLY A 325 8.24 4.00 -20.49
C GLY A 325 7.76 2.55 -20.54
N LEU A 326 6.45 2.37 -20.38
CA LEU A 326 5.79 1.07 -20.50
C LEU A 326 4.59 1.26 -21.40
N GLY A 327 4.40 0.35 -22.37
CA GLY A 327 3.32 0.44 -23.34
C GLY A 327 2.61 -0.89 -23.52
N ASN A 328 1.28 -0.88 -23.52
CA ASN A 328 0.45 -2.07 -23.66
C ASN A 328 -0.48 -2.02 -24.88
N TYR A 329 -0.59 -3.14 -25.59
CA TYR A 329 -1.64 -3.36 -26.58
C TYR A 329 -2.12 -4.81 -26.50
N GLY A 330 -3.37 -5.01 -26.05
CA GLY A 330 -3.89 -6.35 -25.76
C GLY A 330 -3.02 -7.11 -24.76
N SER A 331 -2.53 -8.29 -25.15
CA SER A 331 -1.64 -9.12 -24.33
C SER A 331 -0.14 -8.82 -24.51
N HIS A 332 0.21 -7.80 -25.30
CA HIS A 332 1.60 -7.42 -25.61
C HIS A 332 2.05 -6.22 -24.77
N TRP A 333 3.29 -6.28 -24.31
CA TRP A 333 3.92 -5.26 -23.48
C TRP A 333 5.32 -4.97 -23.99
N THR A 334 5.67 -3.70 -23.98
CA THR A 334 7.03 -3.23 -24.25
C THR A 334 7.42 -2.28 -23.14
N GLN A 335 8.63 -2.44 -22.60
CA GLN A 335 9.23 -1.58 -21.60
C GLN A 335 10.53 -1.03 -22.15
N MET A 336 10.59 0.29 -22.36
CA MET A 336 11.79 0.98 -22.82
C MET A 336 12.42 1.81 -21.71
N PHE A 337 13.75 1.91 -21.72
CA PHE A 337 14.52 2.64 -20.71
C PHE A 337 15.32 3.77 -21.35
N GLY A 338 15.38 4.94 -20.73
CA GLY A 338 16.21 6.07 -21.19
C GLY A 338 17.33 6.42 -20.20
N ARG A 339 18.42 7.01 -20.72
CA ARG A 339 19.43 7.67 -19.88
C ARG A 339 19.06 9.11 -19.57
#